data_AF-A0A949PBY6-F1
#
_entry.id   AF-A0A949PBY6-F1
#
_cell.length_a   1.000
_cell.length_b   1.000
_cell.length_c   1.000
_cell.angle_alpha   90.00
_cell.angle_beta   90.00
_cell.angle_gamma   90.00
#
_symmetry.space_group_name_H-M   'P 1'
#
loop_
_entity.id
_entity.type
_entity.pdbx_description
1 polymer ?
#
loop_
_entity_poly.entity_id
_entity_poly.type
_entity_poly.pdbx_seq_one_letter_code
_entity_poly.pdbx_strand_id
1 'polypeptide(L)'
;MSTIPKNAFKFLNALKKNNHRDWMTEHKKEYLANEKILKAFYASIENSLNETDEISKLKVFRINRDVRFSKDKTPYNVHRSASFSRAGAHRRGGYYLRLEPGKSAMAGGFFGPEPADLLRIRKEFEMDAS
;
A
#
# COMPACT_ATOMS: atom_id res chain seq x y z
N MET A 1 4.21 6.33 -18.83
CA MET A 1 3.46 6.32 -17.56
C MET A 1 2.55 5.11 -17.53
N SER A 2 2.75 4.20 -16.56
CA SER A 2 1.86 3.05 -16.37
C SER A 2 0.58 3.49 -15.68
N THR A 3 -0.57 3.26 -16.28
CA THR A 3 -1.88 3.60 -15.69
C THR A 3 -2.50 2.40 -15.00
N ILE A 4 -3.12 2.61 -13.84
CA ILE A 4 -3.89 1.54 -13.18
C ILE A 4 -5.11 1.18 -14.04
N PRO A 5 -5.34 -0.09 -14.39
CA PRO A 5 -6.46 -0.47 -15.21
C PRO A 5 -7.77 -0.25 -14.45
N LYS A 6 -8.78 0.35 -15.10
CA LYS A 6 -10.13 0.50 -14.54
C LYS A 6 -10.71 -0.84 -14.06
N ASN A 7 -10.30 -1.94 -14.70
CA ASN A 7 -10.72 -3.28 -14.31
C ASN A 7 -10.29 -3.66 -12.88
N ALA A 8 -9.13 -3.19 -12.41
CA ALA A 8 -8.71 -3.46 -11.03
C ALA A 8 -9.69 -2.86 -10.00
N PHE A 9 -10.17 -1.64 -10.25
CA PHE A 9 -11.17 -1.02 -9.38
C PHE A 9 -12.57 -1.65 -9.53
N LYS A 10 -12.94 -2.11 -10.74
CA LYS A 10 -14.17 -2.90 -10.94
C LYS A 10 -14.13 -4.20 -10.13
N PHE A 11 -13.01 -4.93 -10.18
CA PHE A 11 -12.80 -6.13 -9.39
C PHE A 11 -12.93 -5.85 -7.89
N LEU A 12 -12.29 -4.79 -7.37
CA LEU A 12 -12.40 -4.44 -5.94
C LEU A 12 -13.83 -4.09 -5.52
N ASN A 13 -14.60 -3.42 -6.38
CA ASN A 13 -16.02 -3.16 -6.14
C ASN A 13 -16.86 -4.45 -6.15
N ALA A 14 -16.57 -5.38 -7.05
CA ALA A 14 -17.24 -6.68 -7.08
C ALA A 14 -16.89 -7.53 -5.86
N LEU A 15 -15.61 -7.56 -5.47
CA LEU A 15 -15.13 -8.24 -4.26
C LEU A 15 -15.80 -7.68 -3.01
N LYS A 16 -16.00 -6.36 -2.93
CA LYS A 16 -16.69 -5.73 -1.80
C LYS A 16 -18.12 -6.26 -1.63
N LYS A 17 -18.82 -6.60 -2.72
CA LYS A 17 -20.16 -7.19 -2.68
C LYS A 17 -20.15 -8.70 -2.43
N ASN A 18 -19.09 -9.39 -2.87
CA ASN A 18 -18.98 -10.86 -2.86
C ASN A 18 -17.74 -11.35 -2.08
N ASN A 19 -17.54 -10.85 -0.86
CA ASN A 19 -16.31 -11.11 -0.09
C ASN A 19 -16.35 -12.49 0.60
N HIS A 20 -16.24 -13.55 -0.18
CA HIS A 20 -16.15 -14.94 0.28
C HIS A 20 -15.24 -15.77 -0.64
N ARG A 21 -14.83 -16.95 -0.15
CA ARG A 21 -13.76 -17.75 -0.77
C ARG A 21 -14.13 -18.33 -2.14
N ASP A 22 -15.38 -18.74 -2.31
CA ASP A 22 -15.83 -19.37 -3.55
C ASP A 22 -15.79 -18.37 -4.71
N TRP A 23 -16.33 -17.17 -4.49
CA TRP A 23 -16.25 -16.08 -5.47
C TRP A 23 -14.81 -15.71 -5.82
N MET A 24 -13.92 -15.60 -4.82
CA MET A 24 -12.50 -15.35 -5.11
C MET A 24 -11.85 -16.48 -5.92
N THR A 25 -12.29 -17.72 -5.74
CA THR A 25 -11.76 -18.88 -6.48
C THR A 25 -12.15 -18.81 -7.95
N GLU A 26 -13.41 -18.49 -8.23
CA GLU A 26 -13.93 -18.28 -9.60
C GLU A 26 -13.24 -17.10 -10.29
N HIS A 27 -13.03 -15.99 -9.57
CA HIS A 27 -12.40 -14.78 -10.09
C HIS A 27 -10.88 -14.73 -9.93
N LYS A 28 -10.23 -15.85 -9.55
CA LYS A 28 -8.80 -15.91 -9.27
C LYS A 28 -7.94 -15.49 -10.47
N LYS A 29 -8.35 -15.86 -11.69
CA LYS A 29 -7.64 -15.48 -12.92
C LYS A 29 -7.62 -13.98 -13.12
N GLU A 30 -8.76 -13.32 -12.92
CA GLU A 30 -8.89 -11.87 -13.01
C GLU A 30 -8.05 -11.17 -11.93
N TYR A 31 -8.10 -11.66 -10.70
CA TYR A 31 -7.26 -11.16 -9.61
C TYR A 31 -5.77 -11.23 -9.95
N LEU A 32 -5.28 -12.36 -10.45
CA LEU A 32 -3.87 -12.55 -10.79
C LEU A 32 -3.43 -11.66 -11.96
N ALA A 33 -4.29 -11.46 -12.96
CA ALA A 33 -4.01 -10.55 -14.07
C ALA A 33 -3.90 -9.09 -13.58
N ASN A 34 -4.87 -8.64 -12.77
CA ASN A 34 -4.84 -7.32 -12.15
C ASN A 34 -3.60 -7.16 -11.24
N GLU A 35 -3.23 -8.19 -10.50
CA GLU A 35 -2.07 -8.18 -9.60
C GLU A 35 -0.75 -8.01 -10.35
N LYS A 36 -0.59 -8.67 -11.51
CA LYS A 36 0.59 -8.49 -12.36
C LYS A 36 0.76 -7.04 -12.79
N ILE A 37 -0.33 -6.40 -13.21
CA ILE A 37 -0.32 -5.00 -13.65
C ILE A 37 -0.03 -4.06 -12.48
N LEU A 38 -0.65 -4.28 -11.32
CA LEU A 38 -0.41 -3.47 -10.13
C LEU A 38 1.04 -3.58 -9.65
N LYS A 39 1.65 -4.77 -9.69
CA LYS A 39 3.07 -4.93 -9.35
C LYS A 39 3.98 -4.13 -10.28
N ALA A 40 3.72 -4.12 -11.59
CA ALA A 40 4.47 -3.30 -12.54
C ALA A 40 4.27 -1.80 -12.27
N PHE A 41 3.06 -1.39 -11.90
CA PHE A 41 2.78 0.00 -11.50
C PHE A 41 3.53 0.40 -10.22
N TYR A 42 3.54 -0.45 -9.18
CA TYR A 42 4.31 -0.17 -7.97
C TYR A 42 5.82 -0.09 -8.25
N ALA A 43 6.35 -0.97 -9.10
CA ALA A 43 7.75 -0.89 -9.52
C ALA A 43 8.06 0.42 -10.27
N SER A 44 7.14 0.93 -11.09
CA SER A 44 7.34 2.25 -11.70
C SER A 44 7.35 3.40 -10.69
N ILE A 45 6.55 3.31 -9.62
CA ILE A 45 6.59 4.30 -8.53
C ILE A 45 7.92 4.19 -7.77
N GLU A 46 8.38 2.97 -7.46
CA GLU A 46 9.69 2.75 -6.83
C GLU A 46 10.82 3.40 -7.64
N ASN A 47 10.82 3.23 -8.96
CA ASN A 47 11.81 3.87 -9.84
C ASN A 47 11.74 5.40 -9.76
N SER A 48 10.54 5.99 -9.81
CA SER A 48 10.40 7.45 -9.70
C SER A 48 10.76 7.98 -8.31
N LEU A 49 10.48 7.23 -7.24
CA LEU A 49 10.92 7.60 -5.90
C LEU A 49 12.45 7.58 -5.79
N ASN A 50 13.11 6.64 -6.45
CA ASN A 50 14.57 6.54 -6.48
C ASN A 50 15.26 7.70 -7.24
N GLU A 51 14.53 8.56 -7.94
CA GLU A 51 15.09 9.79 -8.54
C GLU A 51 15.38 10.87 -7.48
N THR A 52 14.65 10.84 -6.35
CA THR A 52 14.72 11.88 -5.30
C THR A 52 15.03 11.33 -3.91
N ASP A 53 14.90 10.02 -3.72
CA ASP A 53 15.10 9.30 -2.47
C ASP A 53 15.84 7.98 -2.76
N GLU A 54 16.06 7.17 -1.72
CA GLU A 54 16.66 5.85 -1.87
C GLU A 54 15.72 4.81 -1.25
N ILE A 55 15.07 4.00 -2.08
CA ILE A 55 14.13 2.96 -1.65
C ILE A 55 14.87 1.63 -1.56
N SER A 56 14.95 1.07 -0.36
CA SER A 56 15.59 -0.22 -0.12
C SER A 56 14.67 -1.41 -0.40
N LYS A 57 13.35 -1.21 -0.26
CA LYS A 57 12.38 -2.30 -0.31
C LYS A 57 10.99 -1.85 -0.71
N LEU A 58 10.52 -2.34 -1.85
CA LEU A 58 9.11 -2.46 -2.19
C LEU A 58 8.48 -3.71 -1.58
N LYS A 59 7.40 -3.53 -0.81
CA LYS A 59 6.56 -4.62 -0.30
C LYS A 59 5.12 -4.45 -0.75
N VAL A 60 4.63 -5.40 -1.55
CA VAL A 60 3.22 -5.48 -1.95
C VAL A 60 2.46 -6.35 -0.95
N PHE A 61 1.36 -5.83 -0.39
CA PHE A 61 0.58 -6.56 0.60
C PHE A 61 -0.35 -7.58 -0.05
N ARG A 62 -0.51 -8.73 0.63
CA ARG A 62 -1.47 -9.76 0.25
C ARG A 62 -2.90 -9.25 0.38
N ILE A 63 -3.78 -9.77 -0.46
CA ILE A 63 -5.21 -9.45 -0.39
C ILE A 63 -5.92 -10.10 0.80
N ASN A 64 -5.40 -11.21 1.35
CA ASN A 64 -6.00 -11.88 2.51
C ASN A 64 -5.95 -11.00 3.76
N ARG A 65 -7.08 -10.89 4.44
CA ARG A 65 -7.24 -10.17 5.68
C ARG A 65 -7.01 -11.10 6.88
N ASP A 66 -6.35 -10.59 7.91
CA ASP A 66 -6.31 -11.27 9.21
C ASP A 66 -7.62 -10.97 9.95
N VAL A 67 -8.41 -12.00 10.19
CA VAL A 67 -9.75 -11.88 10.78
C VAL A 67 -9.86 -12.50 12.17
N ARG A 68 -8.77 -13.02 12.74
CA ARG A 68 -8.78 -13.77 14.02
C ARG A 68 -9.50 -12.99 15.12
N PHE A 69 -9.14 -11.73 15.28
CA PHE A 69 -9.70 -10.84 16.31
C PHE A 69 -10.74 -9.83 15.79
N SER A 70 -11.08 -9.88 14.49
CA SER A 70 -12.05 -8.97 13.87
C SER A 70 -13.48 -9.47 14.09
N LYS A 71 -14.42 -8.56 14.41
CA LYS A 71 -15.86 -8.85 14.40
C LYS A 71 -16.36 -9.16 12.99
N ASP A 72 -15.87 -8.40 12.01
CA ASP A 72 -16.10 -8.65 10.59
C ASP A 72 -15.15 -9.74 10.10
N LYS A 73 -15.72 -10.86 9.64
CA LYS A 73 -15.00 -12.06 9.21
C LYS A 73 -14.77 -12.15 7.70
N THR A 74 -14.95 -11.05 6.96
CA THR A 74 -14.66 -11.04 5.52
C THR A 74 -13.18 -11.38 5.24
N PRO A 75 -12.89 -12.41 4.42
CA PRO A 75 -11.57 -12.99 4.27
C PRO A 75 -10.58 -12.13 3.47
N TYR A 76 -11.05 -11.13 2.71
CA TYR A 76 -10.23 -10.34 1.80
C TYR A 76 -10.33 -8.84 2.06
N ASN A 77 -9.23 -8.13 1.82
CA ASN A 77 -9.17 -6.68 1.77
C ASN A 77 -9.82 -6.18 0.46
N VAL A 78 -10.71 -5.20 0.57
CA VAL A 78 -11.34 -4.51 -0.57
C VAL A 78 -10.46 -3.42 -1.19
N HIS A 79 -9.17 -3.45 -0.88
CA HIS A 79 -8.15 -2.54 -1.38
C HIS A 79 -6.87 -3.30 -1.68
N ARG A 80 -6.02 -2.69 -2.50
CA ARG A 80 -4.63 -3.13 -2.68
C ARG A 80 -3.69 -2.09 -2.14
N SER A 81 -2.55 -2.54 -1.62
CA SER A 81 -1.59 -1.64 -1.03
C SER A 81 -0.16 -2.11 -1.21
N ALA A 82 0.74 -1.15 -1.18
CA ALA A 82 2.18 -1.36 -1.22
C ALA A 82 2.86 -0.37 -0.28
N SER A 83 3.98 -0.78 0.32
CA SER A 83 4.86 0.10 1.09
C SER A 83 6.25 0.14 0.45
N PHE A 84 6.86 1.32 0.46
CA PHE A 84 8.19 1.61 -0.06
C PHE A 84 9.04 2.06 1.13
N SER A 85 9.98 1.21 1.56
CA SER A 85 10.85 1.51 2.71
C SER A 85 12.09 2.24 2.22
N ARG A 86 12.47 3.33 2.89
CA ARG A 86 13.68 4.09 2.56
C ARG A 86 14.94 3.32 3.00
N ALA A 87 16.09 3.65 2.42
CA ALA A 87 17.38 3.00 2.68
C ALA A 87 18.23 3.77 3.69
N GLY A 88 18.98 3.02 4.51
CA GLY A 88 19.91 3.54 5.51
C GLY A 88 19.29 3.67 6.91
N ALA A 89 20.10 3.38 7.94
CA ALA A 89 19.67 3.39 9.35
C ALA A 89 19.14 4.77 9.80
N HIS A 90 19.61 5.85 9.17
CA HIS A 90 19.19 7.22 9.46
C HIS A 90 17.95 7.68 8.69
N ARG A 91 17.55 6.99 7.61
CA ARG A 91 16.35 7.31 6.82
C ARG A 91 15.22 6.37 7.20
N ARG A 92 14.91 6.30 8.50
CA ARG A 92 13.73 5.58 8.98
C ARG A 92 12.46 6.17 8.34
N GLY A 93 11.51 5.28 8.06
CA GLY A 93 10.24 5.64 7.43
C GLY A 93 10.11 5.15 6.00
N GLY A 94 8.99 5.51 5.38
CA GLY A 94 8.65 5.05 4.05
C GLY A 94 7.34 5.63 3.55
N TYR A 95 7.00 5.22 2.35
CA TYR A 95 5.78 5.60 1.67
C TYR A 95 4.81 4.43 1.69
N TYR A 96 3.52 4.72 1.77
CA TYR A 96 2.45 3.74 1.71
C TYR A 96 1.42 4.20 0.68
N LEU A 97 1.08 3.31 -0.23
CA LEU A 97 0.04 3.53 -1.22
C LEU A 97 -1.10 2.55 -0.97
N ARG A 98 -2.33 3.08 -0.92
CA ARG A 98 -3.57 2.32 -0.87
C ARG A 98 -4.44 2.68 -2.07
N LEU A 99 -4.89 1.65 -2.77
CA LEU A 99 -5.79 1.73 -3.90
C LEU A 99 -7.11 1.08 -3.53
N GLU A 100 -8.15 1.90 -3.38
CA GLU A 100 -9.52 1.48 -3.09
C GLU A 100 -10.50 2.36 -3.87
N PRO A 101 -11.54 1.80 -4.52
CA PRO A 101 -12.56 2.60 -5.17
C PRO A 101 -13.15 3.65 -4.21
N GLY A 102 -12.95 4.94 -4.50
CA GLY A 102 -13.43 6.07 -3.70
C GLY A 102 -12.69 6.32 -2.37
N LYS A 103 -11.67 5.52 -2.03
CA LYS A 103 -10.90 5.64 -0.77
C LYS A 103 -9.40 5.37 -0.95
N SER A 104 -8.86 5.66 -2.14
CA SER A 104 -7.43 5.61 -2.39
C SER A 104 -6.71 6.69 -1.58
N ALA A 105 -5.53 6.36 -1.06
CA ALA A 105 -4.73 7.27 -0.24
C ALA A 105 -3.25 6.98 -0.40
N MET A 106 -2.42 8.01 -0.21
CA MET A 106 -0.98 7.90 -0.10
C MET A 106 -0.55 8.52 1.23
N ALA A 107 0.40 7.89 1.90
CA ALA A 107 0.98 8.38 3.15
C ALA A 107 2.49 8.25 3.12
N GLY A 108 3.18 9.13 3.84
CA GLY A 108 4.61 9.06 4.08
C GLY A 108 4.88 9.26 5.57
N GLY A 109 5.90 8.58 6.10
CA GLY A 109 6.33 8.80 7.48
C GLY A 109 6.91 7.56 8.16
N PHE A 110 6.87 7.57 9.48
CA PHE A 110 7.49 6.55 10.33
C PHE A 110 6.44 5.56 10.81
N PHE A 111 6.64 4.27 10.51
CA PHE A 111 5.87 3.21 11.14
C PHE A 111 6.45 2.91 12.51
N GLY A 112 5.64 3.03 13.57
CA GLY A 112 6.09 2.84 14.96
C GLY A 112 7.29 3.72 15.32
N PRO A 113 7.14 5.06 15.35
CA PRO A 113 8.26 5.95 15.68
C PRO A 113 8.71 5.71 17.12
N GLU A 114 10.02 5.56 17.30
CA GLU A 114 10.65 5.46 18.63
C GLU A 114 10.84 6.87 19.21
N PRO A 115 11.14 7.02 20.52
CA PRO A 115 11.33 8.34 21.13
C PRO A 115 12.35 9.22 20.41
N ALA A 116 13.41 8.63 19.87
CA ALA A 116 14.42 9.34 19.07
C ALA A 116 13.87 9.87 17.73
N ASP A 117 12.99 9.12 17.07
CA ASP A 117 12.34 9.56 15.83
C ASP A 117 11.40 10.73 16.11
N LEU A 118 10.61 10.64 17.17
CA LEU A 118 9.70 11.70 17.59
C LEU A 118 10.45 12.97 17.96
N LEU A 119 11.57 12.85 18.67
CA LEU A 119 12.43 13.99 19.00
C LEU A 119 13.01 14.62 17.74
N ARG A 120 13.48 13.82 16.78
CA ARG A 120 13.98 14.33 15.49
C ARG A 120 12.90 15.10 14.74
N ILE A 121 11.69 14.55 14.64
CA ILE A 121 10.56 15.19 13.95
C ILE A 121 10.19 16.51 14.64
N ARG A 122 10.12 16.54 15.97
CA ARG A 122 9.81 17.77 16.73
C ARG A 122 10.86 18.85 16.53
N LYS A 123 12.15 18.49 16.56
CA LYS A 123 13.24 19.43 16.28
C LYS A 123 13.16 20.03 14.88
N GLU A 124 12.79 19.21 13.88
CA GLU A 124 12.57 19.71 12.52
C GLU A 124 11.45 20.76 12.52
N PHE A 125 10.31 20.50 13.16
CA PHE A 125 9.20 21.45 13.25
C PHE A 125 9.54 22.72 14.05
N GLU A 126 10.39 22.63 15.08
CA GLU A 126 10.87 23.81 15.81
C GLU A 126 11.73 24.72 14.93
N MET A 127 12.53 24.13 14.03
CA MET A 127 13.40 24.87 13.11
C MET A 127 12.64 25.40 11.89
N ASP A 128 11.62 24.66 11.43
CA ASP A 128 10.77 24.99 10.30
C ASP A 128 9.59 25.88 10.77
N ALA A 129 9.92 27.09 11.23
CA ALA A 129 8.95 28.09 11.68
C ALA A 129 8.31 28.90 10.53
N SER A 130 8.11 28.26 9.36
CA SER A 130 7.53 28.89 8.15
C SER A 130 6.08 28.47 7.93
#